data_AF-A0A7S1YZ57-F1
#
_entry.id   AF-A0A7S1YZ57-F1
#
_cell.length_a   1.000
_cell.length_b   1.000
_cell.length_c   1.000
_cell.angle_alpha   90.00
_cell.angle_beta   90.00
_cell.angle_gamma   90.00
#
_symmetry.space_group_name_H-M   'P 1'
#
loop_
_entity.id
_entity.type
_entity.pdbx_description
1 polymer ?
#
loop_
_entity_poly.entity_id
_entity_poly.type
_entity_poly.pdbx_seq_one_letter_code
_entity_poly.pdbx_strand_id
1 'polypeptide(L)'
;VDILLGSTDNTGLNINGYIRSLHWAWVQLAGIGNSESVPVTSLECLLTLAVHLCGATLYAITTGNVVSMLEDATARENELGSEAAELSDFMSESKVPPKIQNKIMQGYVMSNALG
;
A
#
# COMPACT_ATOMS: atom_id res chain seq x y z
N VAL A 1 -26.35 -12.14 28.09
CA VAL A 1 -26.59 -13.54 27.70
C VAL A 1 -25.60 -13.80 26.57
N ASP A 2 -24.30 -13.97 26.87
CA ASP A 2 -23.65 -15.25 27.19
C ASP A 2 -22.52 -15.08 28.23
N ILE A 3 -22.85 -15.28 29.51
CA ILE A 3 -21.85 -15.44 30.61
C ILE A 3 -21.82 -16.90 31.10
N LEU A 4 -22.53 -17.82 30.42
CA LEU A 4 -22.75 -19.20 30.90
C LEU A 4 -22.42 -20.26 29.86
N LEU A 5 -21.18 -20.27 29.36
CA LEU A 5 -20.58 -21.51 28.86
C LEU A 5 -19.15 -21.65 29.37
N GLY A 6 -19.00 -22.44 30.44
CA GLY A 6 -17.77 -23.19 30.68
C GLY A 6 -16.88 -22.71 31.83
N SER A 7 -17.35 -22.87 33.06
CA SER A 7 -16.46 -23.37 34.12
C SER A 7 -16.09 -24.81 33.76
N THR A 8 -14.88 -25.02 33.25
CA THR A 8 -14.20 -26.32 33.33
C THR A 8 -12.71 -26.03 33.35
N ASP A 9 -12.20 -25.66 34.53
CA ASP A 9 -11.10 -26.37 35.19
C ASP A 9 -10.45 -27.42 34.29
N ASN A 10 -9.18 -27.20 33.89
CA ASN A 10 -8.11 -28.19 33.69
C ASN A 10 -6.87 -27.53 33.08
N THR A 11 -5.72 -27.74 33.70
CA THR A 11 -4.37 -27.66 33.15
C THR A 11 -4.27 -28.23 31.71
N GLY A 12 -4.43 -27.37 30.71
CA GLY A 12 -4.27 -27.68 29.29
C GLY A 12 -4.13 -26.38 28.51
N LEU A 13 -3.16 -26.33 27.60
CA LEU A 13 -2.77 -25.15 26.82
C LEU A 13 -3.99 -24.29 26.38
N ASN A 14 -4.13 -23.09 26.94
CA ASN A 14 -5.26 -22.17 26.74
C ASN A 14 -5.26 -21.53 25.34
N ILE A 15 -5.35 -22.35 24.28
CA ILE A 15 -5.39 -21.91 22.88
C ILE A 15 -6.49 -20.87 22.62
N ASN A 16 -7.62 -20.97 23.35
CA ASN A 16 -8.73 -20.04 23.27
C ASN A 16 -8.34 -18.60 23.66
N GLY A 17 -7.46 -18.44 24.66
CA GLY A 17 -6.96 -17.12 25.08
C GLY A 17 -6.07 -16.48 24.03
N TYR A 18 -5.17 -17.27 23.42
CA TYR A 18 -4.30 -16.81 22.33
C TYR A 18 -5.07 -16.43 21.07
N ILE A 19 -6.08 -17.23 20.70
CA ILE A 19 -6.95 -16.93 19.55
C ILE A 19 -7.74 -15.64 19.80
N ARG A 20 -8.22 -15.42 21.03
CA ARG A 20 -8.95 -14.20 21.40
C ARG A 20 -8.07 -12.94 21.33
N SER A 21 -6.84 -13.00 21.84
CA SER A 21 -5.90 -11.87 21.78
C SER A 21 -5.45 -11.58 20.35
N LEU A 22 -5.22 -12.62 19.53
CA LEU A 22 -4.84 -12.46 18.12
C LEU A 22 -5.99 -11.87 17.29
N HIS A 23 -7.22 -12.34 17.52
CA HIS A 23 -8.41 -11.78 16.88
C HIS A 23 -8.60 -10.29 17.25
N TRP A 24 -8.38 -9.92 18.51
CA TRP A 24 -8.44 -8.52 18.94
C TRP A 24 -7.37 -7.66 18.26
N ALA A 25 -6.11 -8.12 18.21
CA ALA A 25 -5.03 -7.43 17.51
C ALA A 25 -5.32 -7.28 16.00
N TRP A 26 -5.87 -8.32 15.38
CA TRP A 26 -6.25 -8.32 13.96
C TRP A 26 -7.37 -7.32 13.65
N VAL A 27 -8.42 -7.25 14.47
CA VAL A 27 -9.53 -6.29 14.30
C VAL A 27 -9.04 -4.85 14.43
N GLN A 28 -8.12 -4.59 15.34
CA GLN A 28 -7.48 -3.28 15.49
C GLN A 28 -6.56 -2.97 14.29
N LEU A 29 -5.85 -3.97 13.75
CA LEU A 29 -5.01 -3.81 12.54
C LEU A 29 -5.87 -3.54 11.30
N ALA A 30 -7.03 -4.19 11.19
CA ALA A 30 -7.98 -3.99 10.12
C ALA A 30 -8.73 -2.63 10.21
N GLY A 31 -8.48 -1.83 11.25
CA GLY A 31 -9.15 -0.55 11.48
C GLY A 31 -10.64 -0.67 11.81
N ILE A 32 -11.13 -1.88 12.10
CA ILE A 32 -12.54 -2.17 12.37
C ILE A 32 -12.94 -1.66 13.77
N GLY A 33 -11.98 -1.51 14.68
CA GLY A 33 -12.11 -0.70 15.90
C GLY A 33 -13.37 -0.99 16.72
N ASN A 34 -13.42 -2.14 17.41
CA ASN A 34 -14.53 -2.45 18.30
C ASN A 34 -14.36 -1.79 19.67
N SER A 35 -15.37 -1.05 20.13
CA SER A 35 -15.35 -0.23 21.35
C SER A 35 -15.53 -1.00 22.67
N GLU A 36 -15.70 -2.32 22.64
CA GLU A 36 -16.10 -3.10 23.83
C GLU A 36 -14.90 -3.67 24.63
N SER A 37 -13.69 -3.64 24.09
CA SER A 37 -12.47 -4.13 24.75
C SER A 37 -11.48 -2.99 24.96
N VAL A 38 -11.80 -2.09 25.88
CA VAL A 38 -10.92 -0.99 26.28
C VAL A 38 -9.86 -1.56 27.23
N PRO A 39 -8.56 -1.53 26.89
CA PRO A 39 -7.51 -2.01 27.79
C PRO A 39 -7.49 -1.15 29.05
N VAL A 40 -7.74 -1.77 30.20
CA VAL A 40 -7.86 -1.09 31.50
C VAL A 40 -6.48 -0.76 32.10
N THR A 41 -5.41 -1.33 31.54
CA THR A 41 -4.03 -1.21 32.04
C THR A 41 -3.15 -0.39 31.09
N SER A 42 -2.54 0.70 31.60
CA SER A 42 -1.71 1.62 30.79
C SER A 42 -0.53 0.93 30.07
N LEU A 43 -0.01 -0.17 30.63
CA LEU A 43 1.11 -0.93 30.05
C LEU A 43 0.69 -1.71 28.78
N GLU A 44 -0.50 -2.33 28.81
CA GLU A 44 -1.05 -3.11 27.69
C GLU A 44 -1.42 -2.18 26.52
N CYS A 45 -1.90 -0.97 26.84
CA CYS A 45 -2.16 0.07 25.86
C CYS A 45 -0.87 0.52 25.14
N LEU A 46 0.22 0.75 25.88
CA LEU A 46 1.50 1.17 25.31
C LEU A 46 2.11 0.10 24.39
N LEU A 47 2.06 -1.17 24.80
CA LEU A 47 2.54 -2.29 23.97
C LEU A 47 1.71 -2.47 22.71
N THR A 48 0.39 -2.34 22.81
CA THR A 48 -0.51 -2.42 21.65
C THR A 48 -0.22 -1.28 20.68
N LEU A 49 -0.07 -0.06 21.18
CA LEU A 49 0.27 1.10 20.35
C LEU A 49 1.62 0.92 19.64
N ALA A 50 2.63 0.38 20.34
CA ALA A 50 3.93 0.11 19.75
C ALA A 50 3.86 -0.95 18.64
N VAL A 51 3.09 -2.03 18.84
CA VAL A 51 2.86 -3.06 17.82
C VAL A 51 2.12 -2.50 16.61
N HIS A 52 1.11 -1.64 16.83
CA HIS A 52 0.38 -0.98 15.74
C HIS A 52 1.28 -0.05 14.91
N LEU A 53 2.10 0.76 15.56
CA LEU A 53 3.04 1.64 14.88
C LEU A 53 4.10 0.85 14.10
N CYS A 54 4.59 -0.25 14.68
CA CYS A 54 5.51 -1.15 14.01
C CYS A 54 4.86 -1.79 12.77
N GLY A 55 3.64 -2.30 12.91
CA GLY A 55 2.88 -2.90 11.81
C GLY A 55 2.58 -1.91 10.68
N ALA A 56 2.15 -0.68 11.02
CA ALA A 56 1.90 0.37 10.05
C ALA A 56 3.18 0.77 9.30
N THR A 57 4.31 0.85 10.00
CA THR A 57 5.61 1.18 9.40
C THR A 57 6.06 0.07 8.45
N LEU A 58 5.94 -1.19 8.85
CA LEU A 58 6.32 -2.34 8.01
C LEU A 58 5.46 -2.40 6.73
N TYR A 59 4.15 -2.16 6.88
CA TYR A 59 3.24 -2.07 5.75
C TYR A 59 3.59 -0.92 4.81
N ALA A 60 3.85 0.28 5.34
CA ALA A 60 4.24 1.44 4.54
C ALA A 60 5.56 1.20 3.78
N ILE A 61 6.57 0.59 4.43
CA ILE A 61 7.84 0.25 3.80
C ILE A 61 7.63 -0.76 2.67
N THR A 62 6.81 -1.79 2.90
CA THR A 62 6.54 -2.83 1.89
C THR A 62 5.82 -2.23 0.68
N THR A 63 4.79 -1.43 0.90
CA THR A 63 4.08 -0.73 -0.17
C THR A 63 5.00 0.25 -0.90
N GLY A 64 5.85 0.99 -0.20
CA GLY A 64 6.83 1.90 -0.82
C GLY A 64 7.82 1.16 -1.72
N ASN A 65 8.31 0.00 -1.29
CA ASN A 65 9.18 -0.83 -2.13
C ASN A 65 8.45 -1.35 -3.37
N VAL A 66 7.19 -1.79 -3.23
CA VAL A 66 6.38 -2.23 -4.38
C VAL A 66 6.14 -1.09 -5.37
N VAL A 67 5.84 0.12 -4.87
CA VAL A 67 5.70 1.32 -5.71
C VAL A 67 7.01 1.64 -6.41
N SER A 68 8.15 1.61 -5.71
CA SER A 68 9.46 1.88 -6.31
C SER A 68 9.80 0.86 -7.41
N MET A 69 9.51 -0.43 -7.18
CA MET A 69 9.69 -1.46 -8.20
C MET A 69 8.79 -1.25 -9.42
N LEU A 70 7.56 -0.79 -9.20
CA LEU A 70 6.63 -0.47 -10.27
C LEU A 70 7.07 0.78 -11.04
N GLU A 71 7.55 1.80 -10.33
CA GLU A 71 8.15 2.99 -10.92
C GLU A 71 9.36 2.61 -11.75
N ASP A 72 10.29 1.78 -11.27
CA ASP A 72 11.43 1.30 -12.06
C ASP A 72 10.98 0.51 -13.31
N ALA A 73 9.94 -0.33 -13.18
CA ALA A 73 9.40 -1.09 -14.30
C ALA A 73 8.72 -0.20 -15.35
N THR A 74 8.10 0.91 -14.93
CA THR A 74 7.40 1.86 -15.79
C THR A 74 8.24 3.10 -16.12
N ALA A 75 9.41 3.27 -15.51
CA ALA A 75 10.26 4.46 -15.61
C ALA A 75 10.65 4.71 -17.06
N ARG A 76 11.02 3.65 -17.78
CA ARG A 76 11.37 3.75 -19.20
C ARG A 76 10.18 4.18 -20.05
N GLU A 77 8.97 3.70 -19.76
CA GLU A 77 7.77 4.12 -20.49
C GLU A 77 7.34 5.54 -20.12
N ASN A 78 7.48 5.91 -18.85
CA ASN A 78 7.12 7.22 -18.32
C ASN A 78 8.08 8.32 -18.81
N GLU A 79 9.38 8.04 -18.87
CA GLU A 79 10.39 8.95 -19.42
C GLU A 79 10.12 9.24 -20.90
N LEU A 80 9.84 8.20 -21.69
CA LEU A 80 9.45 8.34 -23.10
C LEU A 80 8.13 9.11 -23.28
N GLY A 81 7.15 8.83 -22.42
CA GLY A 81 5.87 9.53 -22.42
C GLY A 81 6.02 11.01 -22.09
N SER A 82 6.86 11.34 -21.10
CA SER A 82 7.14 12.71 -20.67
C SER A 82 7.88 13.48 -21.77
N GLU A 83 8.92 12.91 -22.37
CA GLU A 83 9.67 13.56 -23.45
C GLU A 83 8.80 13.75 -24.71
N ALA A 84 7.95 12.76 -25.03
CA ALA A 84 6.99 12.88 -26.12
C ALA A 84 5.90 13.94 -25.85
N ALA A 85 5.46 14.08 -24.59
CA ALA A 85 4.52 15.12 -24.18
C ALA A 85 5.14 16.52 -24.30
N GLU A 86 6.36 16.72 -23.81
CA GLU A 86 7.10 17.99 -23.95
C GLU A 86 7.31 18.35 -25.43
N LEU A 87 7.70 17.37 -26.25
CA LEU A 87 7.85 17.58 -27.69
C LEU A 87 6.52 17.98 -28.33
N SER A 88 5.42 17.33 -27.95
CA SER A 88 4.08 17.68 -28.44
C SER A 88 3.66 19.10 -28.04
N ASP A 89 3.94 19.51 -26.80
CA ASP A 89 3.66 20.86 -26.32
C ASP A 89 4.47 21.91 -27.07
N PHE A 90 5.77 21.67 -27.29
CA PHE A 90 6.61 22.55 -28.11
C PHE A 90 6.11 22.67 -29.56
N MET A 91 5.64 21.55 -30.14
CA MET A 91 5.06 21.53 -31.49
C MET A 91 3.74 22.31 -31.57
N SER A 92 2.92 22.25 -30.52
CA SER A 92 1.67 22.99 -30.40
C SER A 92 1.93 24.50 -30.27
N GLU A 93 2.88 24.90 -29.43
CA GLU A 93 3.28 26.30 -29.24
C GLU A 93 3.89 26.91 -30.52
N SER A 94 4.66 26.09 -31.25
CA SER A 94 5.25 26.47 -32.55
C SER A 94 4.24 26.48 -33.72
N LYS A 95 2.94 26.19 -33.49
CA LYS A 95 1.88 26.11 -34.50
C LYS A 95 2.22 25.16 -35.65
N VAL A 96 2.86 24.03 -35.35
CA VAL A 96 3.20 23.02 -36.36
C VAL A 96 1.91 22.32 -36.83
N PRO A 97 1.68 22.17 -38.15
CA PRO A 97 0.52 21.46 -38.65
C PRO A 97 0.45 20.01 -38.12
N PRO A 98 -0.73 19.50 -37.73
CA PRO A 98 -0.89 18.21 -37.05
C PRO A 98 -0.42 16.99 -37.85
N LYS A 99 -0.28 17.14 -39.18
CA LYS A 99 0.31 16.12 -40.07
C LYS A 99 1.80 15.92 -39.85
N ILE A 100 2.54 16.99 -39.53
CA ILE A 100 3.99 16.94 -39.32
C ILE A 100 4.27 16.47 -37.89
N GLN A 101 3.47 16.95 -36.92
CA GLN A 101 3.52 16.51 -35.52
C GLN A 101 3.37 14.99 -35.38
N ASN A 102 2.36 14.40 -36.05
CA ASN A 102 2.18 12.93 -36.06
C ASN A 102 3.37 12.18 -36.67
N LYS A 103 4.00 12.75 -37.71
CA LYS A 103 5.15 12.14 -38.37
C LYS A 103 6.39 12.14 -37.47
N ILE A 104 6.60 13.24 -36.74
CA ILE A 104 7.71 13.37 -35.78
C ILE A 104 7.51 12.40 -34.62
N MET A 105 6.29 12.34 -34.07
CA MET A 105 5.97 11.44 -32.97
C MET A 105 6.06 9.96 -33.38
N GLN A 106 5.63 9.60 -34.59
CA GLN A 106 5.85 8.25 -35.14
C GLN A 106 7.35 7.92 -35.33
N GLY A 107 8.15 8.88 -35.80
CA GLY A 107 9.59 8.69 -35.97
C GLY A 107 10.32 8.48 -34.64
N TYR A 108 9.96 9.25 -33.62
CA TYR A 108 10.52 9.14 -32.27
C TYR A 108 10.20 7.79 -31.62
N VAL A 109 8.93 7.34 -31.69
CA VAL A 109 8.52 6.01 -31.19
C VAL A 109 9.23 4.88 -31.93
N MET A 110 9.35 4.97 -33.27
CA MET A 110 10.02 3.95 -34.08
C MET A 110 11.52 3.88 -33.80
N SER A 111 12.19 5.02 -33.63
CA SER A 111 13.62 5.09 -33.29
C SER A 111 13.90 4.46 -31.92
N ASN A 112 13.04 4.69 -30.94
CA ASN A 112 13.19 4.16 -29.60
C ASN A 112 12.78 2.66 -29.48
N ALA A 113 11.98 2.14 -30.42
CA ALA A 113 11.64 0.71 -30.48
C ALA A 113 12.74 -0.17 -31.11
N LEU A 114 13.73 0.44 -31.78
CA LEU A 114 14.82 -0.25 -32.49
C LEU A 114 16.16 -0.25 -31.73
N GLY A 115 16.28 0.52 -30.64
CA GLY A 115 17.43 0.55 -29.73
C GLY A 115 17.15 -0.22 -28.44
#